data_AF-A0A2N3ENP5-F1
#
_entry.id   AF-A0A2N3ENP5-F1
#
_cell.length_a   1.000
_cell.length_b   1.000
_cell.length_c   1.000
_cell.angle_alpha   90.00
_cell.angle_beta   90.00
_cell.angle_gamma   90.00
#
_symmetry.space_group_name_H-M   'P 1'
#
loop_
_entity.id
_entity.type
_entity.pdbx_description
1 polymer ?
#
loop_
_entity_poly.entity_id
_entity_poly.type
_entity_poly.pdbx_seq_one_letter_code
_entity_poly.pdbx_strand_id
1 'polypeptide(L)'
;PRLEVGQPTVCSETCVGRIRYLGVVLYDADRIAEAASTPDEEDLYEAQLSVFLDPFDPEVQKQAAADGITQGWLEAARKSPIWKMAMEWRVAFPLHPEYRTLPMVWYVPPLSPIQSAAERGEIDLEGEMPDVRSLRIPLKYLANLLTAGKEEPVALALERMMAMRAYMRSKTVDGAIDEGVAERVGLEPAQIEDMYRYMAIANYEDRFVIPTTHRETNEDAFDLRGSCGFTFGNGCSDGMSETNIFNVPKKHNIPDPAGA
;
A
#
# COMPACT_ATOMS: atom_id res chain seq x y z
N PRO A 1 15.23 -7.12 8.62
CA PRO A 1 15.21 -8.55 9.05
C PRO A 1 13.90 -9.30 8.74
N ARG A 2 12.74 -8.88 9.26
CA ARG A 2 11.48 -9.63 9.06
C ARG A 2 10.96 -9.59 7.61
N LEU A 3 10.94 -8.40 7.02
CA LEU A 3 10.55 -8.23 5.61
C LEU A 3 11.45 -9.02 4.66
N GLU A 4 12.75 -9.14 4.97
CA GLU A 4 13.70 -9.93 4.16
C GLU A 4 13.27 -11.39 4.03
N VAL A 5 12.57 -11.93 5.03
CA VAL A 5 12.08 -13.32 5.05
C VAL A 5 10.57 -13.41 4.83
N GLY A 6 9.95 -12.38 4.24
CA GLY A 6 8.52 -12.37 3.89
C GLY A 6 7.58 -12.23 5.10
N GLN A 7 8.08 -11.78 6.25
CA GLN A 7 7.26 -11.58 7.45
C GLN A 7 6.81 -10.11 7.61
N PRO A 8 5.62 -9.85 8.17
CA PRO A 8 5.18 -8.49 8.44
C PRO A 8 6.07 -7.75 9.43
N THR A 9 6.04 -6.43 9.34
CA THR A 9 6.63 -5.57 10.38
C THR A 9 5.92 -5.81 11.71
N VAL A 10 6.65 -5.68 12.83
CA VAL A 10 6.13 -5.92 14.18
C VAL A 10 4.82 -5.16 14.43
N CYS A 11 4.78 -3.87 14.10
CA CYS A 11 3.61 -3.02 14.31
C CYS A 11 2.41 -3.36 13.40
N SER A 12 2.63 -4.05 12.27
CA SER A 12 1.57 -4.54 11.38
C SER A 12 0.98 -5.84 11.89
N GLU A 13 1.83 -6.80 12.27
CA GLU A 13 1.40 -8.08 12.82
C GLU A 13 0.65 -7.91 14.16
N THR A 14 1.13 -7.01 15.03
CA THR A 14 0.53 -6.76 16.35
C THR A 14 -0.60 -5.73 16.32
N CYS A 15 -1.02 -5.28 15.14
CA CYS A 15 -2.11 -4.33 15.01
C CYS A 15 -3.46 -4.98 15.38
N VAL A 16 -3.89 -4.76 16.62
CA VAL A 16 -5.14 -5.32 17.18
C VAL A 16 -6.37 -4.94 16.35
N GLY A 17 -6.42 -3.70 15.85
CA GLY A 17 -7.53 -3.22 15.02
C GLY A 17 -7.54 -3.78 13.60
N ARG A 18 -6.52 -4.56 13.21
CA ARG A 18 -6.39 -5.18 11.88
C ARG A 18 -6.39 -4.19 10.70
N ILE A 19 -6.02 -2.94 10.93
CA ILE A 19 -6.08 -1.84 9.94
C ILE A 19 -4.82 -1.66 9.09
N ARG A 20 -3.78 -2.49 9.29
CA ARG A 20 -2.51 -2.37 8.57
C ARG A 20 -2.40 -3.44 7.49
N TYR A 21 -1.98 -3.00 6.31
CA TYR A 21 -1.78 -3.82 5.12
C TYR A 21 -0.34 -3.62 4.64
N LEU A 22 0.25 -4.64 4.06
CA LEU A 22 1.58 -4.60 3.45
C LEU A 22 1.50 -5.30 2.09
N GLY A 23 2.01 -4.65 1.07
CA GLY A 23 1.99 -5.12 -0.30
C GLY A 23 3.01 -4.38 -1.15
N VAL A 24 3.44 -5.02 -2.24
CA VAL A 24 4.41 -4.45 -3.17
C VAL A 24 3.72 -3.41 -4.06
N VAL A 25 4.42 -2.33 -4.37
CA VAL A 25 4.04 -1.36 -5.40
C VAL A 25 5.26 -1.16 -6.28
N LEU A 26 5.10 -1.38 -7.59
CA LEU A 26 6.15 -1.08 -8.57
C LEU A 26 6.11 0.42 -8.86
N TYR A 27 7.26 1.06 -8.99
CA TYR A 27 7.36 2.49 -9.25
C TYR A 27 8.53 2.80 -10.17
N ASP A 28 8.39 3.86 -10.97
CA ASP A 28 9.44 4.38 -11.84
C ASP A 28 10.36 5.34 -11.07
N ALA A 29 11.59 4.91 -10.80
CA ALA A 29 12.56 5.70 -10.04
C ALA A 29 13.00 6.98 -10.77
N ASP A 30 13.02 6.97 -12.10
CA ASP A 30 13.49 8.12 -12.90
C ASP A 30 12.48 9.27 -12.88
N ARG A 31 11.20 8.96 -12.64
CA ARG A 31 10.11 9.95 -12.58
C ARG A 31 9.87 10.54 -11.20
N ILE A 32 10.63 10.12 -10.18
CA ILE A 32 10.50 10.63 -8.80
C ILE A 32 10.72 12.15 -8.72
N ALA A 33 11.81 12.63 -9.33
CA ALA A 33 12.17 14.04 -9.26
C ALA A 33 11.11 14.93 -9.95
N GLU A 34 10.61 14.48 -11.10
CA GLU A 34 9.52 15.15 -11.83
C GLU A 34 8.26 15.23 -10.95
N ALA A 35 7.78 14.10 -10.44
CA ALA A 35 6.56 14.04 -9.65
C ALA A 35 6.63 14.87 -8.36
N ALA A 36 7.75 14.78 -7.62
CA ALA A 36 7.95 15.57 -6.40
C ALA A 36 8.07 17.09 -6.65
N SER A 37 8.47 17.47 -7.87
CA SER A 37 8.63 18.86 -8.29
C SER A 37 7.37 19.51 -8.88
N THR A 38 6.23 18.80 -8.89
CA THR A 38 4.94 19.32 -9.39
C THR A 38 4.63 20.69 -8.79
N PRO A 39 4.34 21.74 -9.61
CA PRO A 39 4.18 23.09 -9.10
C PRO A 39 3.07 23.25 -8.07
N ASP A 40 1.89 22.67 -8.35
CA ASP A 40 0.75 22.68 -7.44
C ASP A 40 0.85 21.55 -6.41
N GLU A 41 0.69 21.89 -5.14
CA GLU A 41 0.73 20.92 -4.05
C GLU A 41 -0.51 20.02 -4.05
N GLU A 42 -1.66 20.52 -4.52
CA GLU A 42 -2.92 19.76 -4.63
C GLU A 42 -2.85 18.65 -5.70
N ASP A 43 -1.87 18.71 -6.61
CA ASP A 43 -1.66 17.70 -7.65
C ASP A 43 -0.60 16.65 -7.27
N LEU A 44 0.12 16.82 -6.16
CA LEU A 44 1.19 15.89 -5.73
C LEU A 44 0.66 14.47 -5.47
N TYR A 45 -0.58 14.33 -5.01
CA TYR A 45 -1.23 13.03 -4.83
C TYR A 45 -1.33 12.27 -6.17
N GLU A 46 -1.86 12.90 -7.21
CA GLU A 46 -2.00 12.28 -8.53
C GLU A 46 -0.63 12.13 -9.21
N ALA A 47 0.29 13.08 -9.00
CA ALA A 47 1.65 12.98 -9.48
C ALA A 47 2.35 11.73 -8.91
N GLN A 48 2.20 11.45 -7.61
CA GLN A 48 2.74 10.24 -7.00
C GLN A 48 2.12 8.96 -7.58
N LEU A 49 0.79 8.93 -7.77
CA LEU A 49 0.13 7.79 -8.41
C LEU A 49 0.62 7.55 -9.83
N SER A 50 0.98 8.60 -10.57
CA SER A 50 1.51 8.47 -11.93
C SER A 50 2.88 7.80 -12.00
N VAL A 51 3.61 7.74 -10.88
CA VAL A 51 4.90 7.05 -10.75
C VAL A 51 4.70 5.56 -10.47
N PHE A 52 3.54 5.16 -9.95
CA PHE A 52 3.22 3.76 -9.70
C PHE A 52 2.88 3.03 -11.01
N LEU A 53 3.47 1.85 -11.18
CA LEU A 53 3.41 1.05 -12.41
C LEU A 53 2.45 -0.12 -12.27
N ASP A 54 1.65 -0.35 -13.31
CA ASP A 54 0.65 -1.42 -13.33
C ASP A 54 1.32 -2.82 -13.34
N PRO A 55 1.18 -3.63 -12.28
CA PRO A 55 1.77 -4.95 -12.24
C PRO A 55 1.11 -5.96 -13.20
N PHE A 56 -0.04 -5.63 -13.78
CA PHE A 56 -0.72 -6.46 -14.77
C PHE A 56 -0.29 -6.16 -16.22
N ASP A 57 0.37 -5.02 -16.46
CA ASP A 57 0.86 -4.64 -17.79
C ASP A 57 2.06 -5.53 -18.21
N PRO A 58 1.97 -6.24 -19.35
CA PRO A 58 3.08 -7.04 -19.87
C PRO A 58 4.37 -6.26 -20.12
N GLU A 59 4.30 -4.98 -20.49
CA GLU A 59 5.51 -4.18 -20.75
C GLU A 59 6.20 -3.80 -19.43
N VAL A 60 5.43 -3.45 -18.39
CA VAL A 60 5.95 -3.24 -17.03
C VAL A 60 6.60 -4.53 -16.50
N GLN A 61 5.99 -5.69 -16.71
CA GLN A 61 6.56 -6.97 -16.28
C GLN A 61 7.89 -7.27 -16.98
N LYS A 62 7.98 -7.00 -18.28
CA LYS A 62 9.20 -7.19 -19.06
C LYS A 62 10.30 -6.23 -18.63
N GLN A 63 9.97 -4.96 -18.42
CA GLN A 63 10.92 -3.95 -17.95
C GLN A 63 11.41 -4.29 -16.53
N ALA A 64 10.50 -4.62 -15.61
CA ALA A 64 10.85 -5.01 -14.25
C ALA A 64 11.76 -6.26 -14.21
N ALA A 65 11.54 -7.23 -15.09
CA ALA A 65 12.44 -8.38 -15.22
C ALA A 65 13.82 -7.98 -15.77
N ALA A 66 13.89 -7.01 -16.69
CA ALA A 66 15.15 -6.46 -17.18
C ALA A 66 15.91 -5.68 -16.09
N ASP A 67 15.18 -5.02 -15.19
CA ASP A 67 15.72 -4.28 -14.04
C ASP A 67 16.05 -5.18 -12.83
N GLY A 68 15.97 -6.50 -12.98
CA GLY A 68 16.36 -7.47 -11.96
C GLY A 68 15.31 -7.78 -10.88
N ILE A 69 14.06 -7.35 -11.06
CA ILE A 69 12.96 -7.70 -10.15
C ILE A 69 12.58 -9.16 -10.34
N THR A 70 12.61 -9.94 -9.25
CA THR A 70 12.32 -11.38 -9.34
C THR A 70 10.83 -11.66 -9.58
N GLN A 71 10.55 -12.83 -10.17
CA GLN A 71 9.18 -13.26 -10.44
C GLN A 71 8.30 -13.28 -9.18
N GLY A 72 8.87 -13.63 -8.02
CA GLY A 72 8.16 -13.62 -6.73
C GLY A 72 7.70 -12.22 -6.32
N TRP A 73 8.50 -11.19 -6.62
CA TRP A 73 8.12 -9.80 -6.38
C TRP A 73 7.03 -9.31 -7.34
N LEU A 74 7.10 -9.71 -8.62
CA LEU A 74 6.04 -9.41 -9.60
C LEU A 74 4.71 -10.05 -9.23
N GLU A 75 4.72 -11.31 -8.79
CA GLU A 75 3.52 -11.99 -8.32
C GLU A 75 2.94 -11.36 -7.05
N ALA A 76 3.80 -10.92 -6.12
CA ALA A 76 3.38 -10.19 -4.94
C ALA A 76 2.77 -8.83 -5.28
N ALA A 77 3.34 -8.11 -6.26
CA ALA A 77 2.79 -6.84 -6.75
C ALA A 77 1.38 -7.01 -7.33
N ARG A 78 1.15 -8.06 -8.12
CA ARG A 78 -0.18 -8.38 -8.68
C ARG A 78 -1.23 -8.72 -7.61
N LYS A 79 -0.81 -9.24 -6.46
CA LYS A 79 -1.70 -9.58 -5.34
C LYS A 79 -1.72 -8.51 -4.26
N SER A 80 -1.10 -7.35 -4.51
CA SER A 80 -0.87 -6.33 -3.49
C SER A 80 -2.17 -5.69 -2.99
N PRO A 81 -2.50 -5.77 -1.69
CA PRO A 81 -3.63 -5.05 -1.12
C PRO A 81 -3.43 -3.53 -1.21
N ILE A 82 -2.18 -3.06 -1.20
CA ILE A 82 -1.84 -1.64 -1.29
C ILE A 82 -2.15 -1.10 -2.68
N TRP A 83 -1.76 -1.85 -3.73
CA TRP A 83 -2.10 -1.49 -5.11
C TRP A 83 -3.62 -1.36 -5.30
N LYS A 84 -4.39 -2.32 -4.77
CA LYS A 84 -5.85 -2.29 -4.82
C LYS A 84 -6.43 -1.04 -4.13
N MET A 85 -5.99 -0.75 -2.91
CA MET A 85 -6.50 0.41 -2.16
C MET A 85 -6.10 1.77 -2.77
N ALA A 86 -4.88 1.88 -3.29
CA ALA A 86 -4.34 3.14 -3.82
C ALA A 86 -4.74 3.41 -5.27
N MET A 87 -4.62 2.41 -6.16
CA MET A 87 -4.81 2.56 -7.61
C MET A 87 -6.19 2.11 -8.07
N GLU A 88 -6.66 0.94 -7.62
CA GLU A 88 -7.90 0.33 -8.11
C GLU A 88 -9.14 1.01 -7.48
N TRP A 89 -9.19 1.11 -6.16
CA TRP A 89 -10.36 1.63 -5.43
C TRP A 89 -10.25 3.12 -5.07
N ARG A 90 -9.06 3.73 -5.22
CA ARG A 90 -8.72 5.10 -4.78
C ARG A 90 -9.28 5.45 -3.39
N VAL A 91 -9.08 4.57 -2.41
CA VAL A 91 -9.51 4.78 -1.02
C VAL A 91 -8.37 5.07 -0.06
N ALA A 92 -7.12 4.86 -0.47
CA ALA A 92 -5.93 5.17 0.30
C ALA A 92 -5.24 6.43 -0.26
N PHE A 93 -4.65 7.23 0.64
CA PHE A 93 -3.98 8.50 0.32
C PHE A 93 -2.63 8.62 1.03
N PRO A 94 -1.67 9.34 0.46
CA PRO A 94 -0.42 9.67 1.14
C PRO A 94 -0.69 10.56 2.36
N LEU A 95 0.22 10.53 3.34
CA LEU A 95 0.17 11.46 4.47
C LEU A 95 1.02 12.70 4.15
N HIS A 96 0.40 13.88 4.19
CA HIS A 96 1.04 15.16 3.88
C HIS A 96 1.85 15.14 2.56
N PRO A 97 1.20 14.91 1.39
CA PRO A 97 1.88 14.91 0.10
C PRO A 97 2.64 16.22 -0.20
N GLU A 98 2.20 17.35 0.35
CA GLU A 98 2.83 18.67 0.24
C GLU A 98 4.28 18.72 0.74
N TYR A 99 4.73 17.75 1.54
CA TYR A 99 6.13 17.63 1.94
C TYR A 99 7.06 17.15 0.82
N ARG A 100 6.51 16.75 -0.33
CA ARG A 100 7.26 16.39 -1.56
C ARG A 100 8.27 15.25 -1.36
N THR A 101 8.01 14.37 -0.38
CA THR A 101 8.84 13.19 -0.08
C THR A 101 8.35 11.91 -0.78
N LEU A 102 7.21 11.98 -1.48
CA LEU A 102 6.50 10.82 -2.06
C LEU A 102 6.35 9.67 -1.04
N PRO A 103 5.61 9.90 0.06
CA PRO A 103 5.53 8.95 1.17
C PRO A 103 4.92 7.62 0.73
N MET A 104 5.49 6.49 1.17
CA MET A 104 5.04 5.13 0.83
C MET A 104 4.16 4.48 1.90
N VAL A 105 3.77 5.23 2.94
CA VAL A 105 2.78 4.80 3.94
C VAL A 105 1.50 5.62 3.74
N TRP A 106 0.43 4.93 3.35
CA TRP A 106 -0.83 5.53 2.94
C TRP A 106 -1.96 5.19 3.92
N TYR A 107 -2.98 6.05 3.96
CA TYR A 107 -4.06 6.02 4.94
C TYR A 107 -5.42 6.04 4.24
N VAL A 108 -6.32 5.21 4.75
CA VAL A 108 -7.74 5.27 4.39
C VAL A 108 -8.44 6.23 5.36
N PRO A 109 -9.20 7.23 4.87
CA PRO A 109 -9.83 8.22 5.73
C PRO A 109 -10.92 7.57 6.61
N PRO A 110 -11.11 8.00 7.87
CA PRO A 110 -12.11 7.41 8.74
C PRO A 110 -13.51 7.90 8.40
N LEU A 111 -14.47 6.97 8.33
CA LEU A 111 -15.89 7.34 8.44
C LEU A 111 -16.18 7.83 9.87
N SER A 112 -17.07 8.81 10.00
CA SER A 112 -17.52 9.32 11.30
C SER A 112 -19.05 9.33 11.41
N PRO A 113 -19.63 9.41 12.62
CA PRO A 113 -21.08 9.53 12.75
C PRO A 113 -21.60 10.79 12.04
N ILE A 114 -22.83 10.74 11.53
CA ILE A 114 -23.48 11.90 10.90
C ILE A 114 -23.88 12.87 12.00
N GLN A 115 -23.46 14.13 11.89
CA GLN A 115 -23.70 15.16 12.92
C GLN A 115 -25.20 15.42 13.13
N SER A 116 -26.00 15.32 12.07
CA SER A 116 -27.36 15.82 12.05
C SER A 116 -28.49 14.78 12.18
N ALA A 117 -28.20 13.49 11.98
CA ALA A 117 -29.19 12.41 12.07
C ALA A 117 -29.56 12.08 13.54
N ALA A 118 -28.62 12.29 14.47
CA ALA A 118 -28.86 12.08 15.90
C ALA A 118 -29.73 13.18 16.54
N GLU A 119 -29.72 14.40 16.01
CA GLU A 119 -30.44 15.55 16.58
C GLU A 119 -31.89 15.67 16.05
N ARG A 120 -32.21 15.11 14.88
CA ARG A 120 -33.52 15.26 14.24
C ARG A 120 -34.47 14.07 14.38
N GLY A 121 -34.03 12.93 14.91
CA GLY A 121 -34.89 11.74 15.03
C GLY A 121 -35.30 11.10 13.68
N GLU A 122 -34.88 11.68 12.56
CA GLU A 122 -35.03 11.15 11.21
C GLU A 122 -33.84 10.24 10.92
N ILE A 123 -33.92 9.00 11.40
CA ILE A 123 -33.16 7.89 10.79
C ILE A 123 -34.14 7.15 9.90
N ASP A 124 -34.77 7.86 8.97
CA ASP A 124 -35.47 7.23 7.85
C ASP A 124 -34.57 7.38 6.62
N LEU A 125 -33.49 6.61 6.63
CA LEU A 125 -32.65 6.36 5.47
C LEU A 125 -33.06 4.98 4.92
N GLU A 126 -34.34 4.82 4.58
CA GLU A 126 -34.77 3.74 3.69
C GLU A 126 -34.12 3.97 2.31
N GLY A 127 -32.93 3.41 2.12
CA GLY A 127 -32.29 3.28 0.79
C GLY A 127 -31.32 4.38 0.36
N GLU A 128 -31.29 5.56 1.00
CA GLU A 128 -30.35 6.63 0.63
C GLU A 128 -29.05 6.57 1.45
N MET A 129 -27.91 6.58 0.76
CA MET A 129 -26.60 6.71 1.40
C MET A 129 -26.49 8.11 2.03
N PRO A 130 -26.10 8.22 3.31
CA PRO A 130 -25.93 9.53 3.90
C PRO A 130 -24.86 10.36 3.16
N ASP A 131 -25.08 11.67 3.07
CA ASP A 131 -24.14 12.59 2.44
C ASP A 131 -22.81 12.60 3.22
N VAL A 132 -21.71 12.28 2.54
CA VAL A 132 -20.35 12.29 3.14
C VAL A 132 -19.95 13.66 3.65
N ARG A 133 -20.52 14.75 3.12
CA ARG A 133 -20.27 16.11 3.59
C ARG A 133 -20.99 16.42 4.91
N SER A 134 -21.93 15.57 5.34
CA SER A 134 -22.66 15.68 6.62
C SER A 134 -22.00 14.91 7.78
N LEU A 135 -20.86 14.28 7.53
CA LEU A 135 -20.07 13.57 8.54
C LEU A 135 -19.53 14.53 9.61
N ARG A 136 -19.42 14.04 10.85
CA ARG A 136 -18.95 14.85 12.00
C ARG A 136 -17.54 15.39 11.82
N ILE A 137 -16.65 14.61 11.21
CA ILE A 137 -15.28 15.05 10.92
C ILE A 137 -15.33 15.93 9.66
N PRO A 138 -14.89 17.20 9.72
CA PRO A 138 -14.93 18.07 8.56
C PRO A 138 -14.10 17.52 7.40
N LEU A 139 -14.67 17.50 6.19
CA LEU A 139 -13.99 17.00 5.00
C LEU A 139 -12.68 17.77 4.73
N LYS A 140 -12.70 19.10 4.88
CA LYS A 140 -11.52 19.95 4.75
C LYS A 140 -10.36 19.54 5.67
N TYR A 141 -10.66 19.07 6.89
CA TYR A 141 -9.63 18.62 7.82
C TYR A 141 -8.90 17.39 7.28
N LEU A 142 -9.63 16.42 6.73
CA LEU A 142 -9.05 15.23 6.12
C LEU A 142 -8.28 15.57 4.84
N ALA A 143 -8.82 16.48 4.02
CA ALA A 143 -8.17 16.93 2.80
C ALA A 143 -6.82 17.61 3.08
N ASN A 144 -6.75 18.46 4.10
CA ASN A 144 -5.49 19.08 4.53
C ASN A 144 -4.43 18.05 4.97
N LEU A 145 -4.84 16.87 5.42
CA LEU A 145 -3.94 15.82 5.90
C LEU A 145 -3.47 14.87 4.79
N LEU A 146 -4.35 14.61 3.82
CA LEU A 146 -4.21 13.48 2.89
C LEU A 146 -4.00 13.89 1.43
N THR A 147 -4.43 15.09 1.06
CA THR A 147 -4.51 15.54 -0.34
C THR A 147 -4.12 17.01 -0.52
N ALA A 148 -3.28 17.53 0.39
CA ALA A 148 -2.83 18.93 0.41
C ALA A 148 -3.98 19.97 0.37
N GLY A 149 -5.18 19.59 0.83
CA GLY A 149 -6.36 20.46 0.88
C GLY A 149 -7.43 20.19 -0.19
N LYS A 150 -7.16 19.32 -1.18
CA LYS A 150 -8.12 18.96 -2.23
C LYS A 150 -9.19 18.00 -1.72
N GLU A 151 -10.43 18.45 -1.60
CA GLU A 151 -11.51 17.67 -0.94
C GLU A 151 -12.07 16.52 -1.77
N GLU A 152 -12.16 16.68 -3.09
CA GLU A 152 -12.86 15.75 -3.99
C GLU A 152 -12.34 14.29 -3.92
N PRO A 153 -11.03 14.01 -3.90
CA PRO A 153 -10.56 12.63 -3.77
C PRO A 153 -10.98 11.99 -2.44
N VAL A 154 -10.94 12.76 -1.34
CA VAL A 154 -11.34 12.26 -0.01
C VAL A 154 -12.84 12.02 0.05
N ALA A 155 -13.66 12.90 -0.54
CA ALA A 155 -15.11 12.72 -0.64
C ALA A 155 -15.45 11.40 -1.35
N LEU A 156 -14.85 11.19 -2.53
CA LEU A 156 -15.06 9.99 -3.32
C LEU A 156 -14.67 8.71 -2.57
N ALA A 157 -13.55 8.73 -1.84
CA ALA A 157 -13.14 7.58 -1.03
C ALA A 157 -14.14 7.25 0.09
N LEU A 158 -14.65 8.29 0.78
CA LEU A 158 -15.67 8.12 1.81
C LEU A 158 -16.98 7.58 1.22
N GLU A 159 -17.39 8.08 0.05
CA GLU A 159 -18.58 7.60 -0.67
C GLU A 159 -18.44 6.14 -1.06
N ARG A 160 -17.27 5.72 -1.58
CA ARG A 160 -16.97 4.33 -1.90
C ARG A 160 -17.05 3.40 -0.70
N MET A 161 -16.54 3.82 0.46
CA MET A 161 -16.67 3.03 1.69
C MET A 161 -18.11 2.94 2.19
N MET A 162 -18.91 4.00 2.01
CA MET A 162 -20.33 3.98 2.35
C MET A 162 -21.14 3.11 1.38
N ALA A 163 -20.82 3.16 0.08
CA ALA A 163 -21.37 2.29 -0.94
C ALA A 163 -21.09 0.81 -0.64
N MET A 164 -19.87 0.45 -0.24
CA MET A 164 -19.55 -0.90 0.21
C MET A 164 -20.45 -1.36 1.37
N ARG A 165 -20.69 -0.48 2.37
CA ARG A 165 -21.58 -0.80 3.50
C ARG A 165 -23.03 -0.99 3.07
N ALA A 166 -23.53 -0.12 2.18
CA ALA A 166 -24.90 -0.19 1.67
C ALA A 166 -25.13 -1.45 0.82
N TYR A 167 -24.21 -1.73 -0.12
CA TYR A 167 -24.23 -2.93 -0.97
C TYR A 167 -24.23 -4.21 -0.14
N MET A 168 -23.32 -4.32 0.83
CA MET A 168 -23.24 -5.50 1.69
C MET A 168 -24.44 -5.65 2.61
N ARG A 169 -25.04 -4.54 3.08
CA ARG A 169 -26.30 -4.58 3.83
C ARG A 169 -27.44 -5.12 2.96
N SER A 170 -27.61 -4.61 1.74
CA SER A 170 -28.64 -5.10 0.82
C SER A 170 -28.50 -6.60 0.55
N LYS A 171 -27.26 -7.05 0.29
CA LYS A 171 -26.95 -8.46 0.04
C LYS A 171 -27.22 -9.36 1.24
N THR A 172 -26.88 -8.92 2.46
CA THR A 172 -26.94 -9.75 3.68
C THR A 172 -28.27 -9.69 4.42
N VAL A 173 -28.96 -8.55 4.38
CA VAL A 173 -30.22 -8.31 5.11
C VAL A 173 -31.41 -8.48 4.20
N ASP A 174 -31.41 -7.81 3.05
CA ASP A 174 -32.56 -7.76 2.15
C ASP A 174 -32.54 -8.92 1.13
N GLY A 175 -31.41 -9.62 1.01
CA GLY A 175 -31.23 -10.74 0.09
C GLY A 175 -31.21 -10.34 -1.39
N ALA A 176 -31.03 -9.05 -1.67
CA ALA A 176 -30.99 -8.47 -3.01
C ALA A 176 -29.59 -7.89 -3.30
N ILE A 177 -29.18 -7.94 -4.57
CA ILE A 177 -27.96 -7.26 -5.02
C ILE A 177 -28.40 -5.95 -5.67
N ASP A 178 -28.11 -4.83 -5.00
CA ASP A 178 -28.31 -3.49 -5.54
C ASP A 178 -27.06 -3.03 -6.31
N GLU A 179 -26.97 -3.45 -7.58
CA GLU A 179 -25.85 -3.10 -8.46
C GLU A 179 -25.73 -1.58 -8.68
N GLY A 180 -26.83 -0.84 -8.57
CA GLY A 180 -26.86 0.62 -8.74
C GLY A 180 -26.10 1.38 -7.66
N VAL A 181 -25.79 0.76 -6.51
CA VAL A 181 -24.91 1.36 -5.49
C VAL A 181 -23.46 1.43 -5.98
N ALA A 182 -22.99 0.41 -6.71
CA ALA A 182 -21.61 0.34 -7.18
C ALA A 182 -21.35 1.34 -8.31
N GLU A 183 -22.28 1.40 -9.27
CA GLU A 183 -22.20 2.31 -10.42
C GLU A 183 -22.15 3.78 -9.99
N ARG A 184 -22.90 4.16 -8.94
CA ARG A 184 -22.94 5.53 -8.40
C ARG A 184 -21.57 6.05 -7.94
N VAL A 185 -20.68 5.17 -7.50
CA VAL A 185 -19.33 5.53 -7.02
C VAL A 185 -18.23 5.13 -8.00
N GLY A 186 -18.62 4.72 -9.21
CA GLY A 186 -17.72 4.30 -10.27
C GLY A 186 -16.93 3.03 -9.93
N LEU A 187 -17.56 2.07 -9.23
CA LEU A 187 -17.00 0.76 -8.94
C LEU A 187 -17.87 -0.34 -9.56
N GLU A 188 -17.28 -1.49 -9.87
CA GLU A 188 -18.02 -2.70 -10.22
C GLU A 188 -18.46 -3.47 -8.97
N PRO A 189 -19.57 -4.23 -9.01
CA PRO A 189 -19.99 -5.07 -7.89
C PRO A 189 -18.89 -6.03 -7.41
N ALA A 190 -18.10 -6.59 -8.34
CA ALA A 190 -16.95 -7.43 -8.02
C ALA A 190 -15.88 -6.69 -7.21
N GLN A 191 -15.63 -5.42 -7.52
CA GLN A 191 -14.69 -4.59 -6.76
C GLN A 191 -15.18 -4.31 -5.34
N ILE A 192 -16.50 -4.13 -5.15
CA ILE A 192 -17.07 -3.97 -3.80
C ILE A 192 -16.92 -5.25 -2.97
N GLU A 193 -17.13 -6.42 -3.57
CA GLU A 193 -16.92 -7.70 -2.88
C GLU A 193 -15.46 -7.92 -2.52
N ASP A 194 -14.54 -7.53 -3.40
CA ASP A 194 -13.11 -7.51 -3.15
C ASP A 194 -12.76 -6.52 -2.01
N MET A 195 -13.29 -5.30 -2.02
CA MET A 195 -13.13 -4.35 -0.91
C MET A 195 -13.62 -4.96 0.40
N TYR A 196 -14.77 -5.63 0.41
CA TYR A 196 -15.29 -6.30 1.60
C TYR A 196 -14.37 -7.43 2.09
N ARG A 197 -13.84 -8.26 1.16
CA ARG A 197 -12.87 -9.29 1.49
C ARG A 197 -11.63 -8.70 2.16
N TYR A 198 -11.03 -7.66 1.58
CA TYR A 198 -9.79 -7.09 2.10
C TYR A 198 -10.02 -6.23 3.35
N MET A 199 -11.06 -5.40 3.40
CA MET A 199 -11.26 -4.40 4.46
C MET A 199 -12.10 -4.91 5.64
N ALA A 200 -13.03 -5.86 5.43
CA ALA A 200 -13.91 -6.37 6.49
C ALA A 200 -13.49 -7.75 6.99
N ILE A 201 -13.32 -8.74 6.09
CA ILE A 201 -12.84 -10.08 6.48
C ILE A 201 -11.37 -10.01 6.88
N ALA A 202 -10.56 -9.35 6.04
CA ALA A 202 -9.19 -8.95 6.30
C ALA A 202 -8.29 -10.10 6.75
N ASN A 203 -8.36 -11.25 6.07
CA ASN A 203 -7.56 -12.43 6.38
C ASN A 203 -6.06 -12.11 6.43
N TYR A 204 -5.28 -12.92 7.14
CA TYR A 204 -3.87 -12.63 7.37
C TYR A 204 -3.08 -12.56 6.05
N GLU A 205 -3.34 -13.53 5.16
CA GLU A 205 -2.75 -13.65 3.82
C GLU A 205 -3.19 -12.56 2.85
N ASP A 206 -4.38 -11.98 3.05
CA ASP A 206 -4.88 -10.86 2.24
C ASP A 206 -4.27 -9.53 2.72
N ARG A 207 -3.97 -9.41 4.03
CA ARG A 207 -3.39 -8.19 4.59
C ARG A 207 -1.90 -8.05 4.32
N PHE A 208 -1.17 -9.15 4.32
CA PHE A 208 0.30 -9.14 4.26
C PHE A 208 0.80 -9.98 3.08
N VAL A 209 1.02 -9.30 1.96
CA VAL A 209 1.59 -9.88 0.75
C VAL A 209 3.03 -9.39 0.62
N ILE A 210 3.95 -10.12 1.26
CA ILE A 210 5.34 -9.70 1.42
C ILE A 210 6.25 -10.77 0.80
N PRO A 211 6.91 -10.48 -0.34
CA PRO A 211 7.84 -11.42 -0.93
C PRO A 211 9.13 -11.50 -0.09
N THR A 212 9.87 -12.60 -0.21
CA THR A 212 11.21 -12.71 0.37
C THR A 212 12.20 -11.84 -0.40
N THR A 213 13.16 -11.28 0.33
CA THR A 213 14.32 -10.64 -0.29
C THR A 213 15.32 -11.73 -0.63
N HIS A 214 15.67 -11.83 -1.92
CA HIS A 214 16.60 -12.84 -2.43
C HIS A 214 18.05 -12.45 -2.08
N ARG A 215 18.43 -12.56 -0.80
CA ARG A 215 19.79 -12.22 -0.33
C ARG A 215 20.87 -13.07 -0.99
N GLU A 216 20.51 -14.29 -1.40
CA GLU A 216 21.39 -15.21 -2.11
C GLU A 216 21.87 -14.69 -3.46
N THR A 217 21.24 -13.66 -4.02
CA THR A 217 21.64 -13.10 -5.32
C THR A 217 22.84 -12.17 -5.21
N ASN A 218 23.01 -11.51 -4.06
CA ASN A 218 24.04 -10.48 -3.83
C ASN A 218 25.09 -10.90 -2.79
N GLU A 219 24.84 -11.94 -2.00
CA GLU A 219 25.71 -12.39 -0.90
C GLU A 219 25.95 -13.90 -0.95
N ASP A 220 27.09 -14.38 -0.43
CA ASP A 220 27.32 -15.81 -0.22
C ASP A 220 26.46 -16.33 0.94
N ALA A 221 25.27 -16.81 0.59
CA ALA A 221 24.32 -17.34 1.56
C ALA A 221 24.86 -18.55 2.35
N PHE A 222 25.77 -19.34 1.78
CA PHE A 222 26.34 -20.52 2.46
C PHE A 222 27.34 -20.10 3.53
N ASP A 223 28.23 -19.15 3.20
CA ASP A 223 29.16 -18.59 4.17
C ASP A 223 28.43 -17.82 5.28
N LEU A 224 27.45 -16.98 4.92
CA LEU A 224 26.66 -16.21 5.89
C LEU A 224 25.89 -17.12 6.85
N ARG A 225 25.31 -18.22 6.36
CA ARG A 225 24.61 -19.20 7.20
C ARG A 225 25.53 -19.87 8.21
N GLY A 226 26.78 -20.14 7.83
CA GLY A 226 27.77 -20.81 8.69
C GLY A 226 28.48 -19.86 9.67
N SER A 227 28.48 -18.56 9.39
CA SER A 227 29.37 -17.62 10.08
C SER A 227 28.68 -16.42 10.72
N CYS A 228 27.52 -15.98 10.22
CA CYS A 228 26.86 -14.83 10.79
C CYS A 228 26.10 -15.17 12.09
N GLY A 229 26.26 -14.32 13.12
CA GLY A 229 25.77 -14.53 14.49
C GLY A 229 26.89 -14.75 15.51
N PHE A 230 28.10 -15.10 15.06
CA PHE A 230 29.29 -15.20 15.93
C PHE A 230 30.03 -13.85 16.00
N THR A 231 29.67 -13.02 16.97
CA THR A 231 30.19 -11.65 17.15
C THR A 231 31.54 -11.60 17.91
N PHE A 232 32.42 -12.57 17.67
CA PHE A 232 33.79 -12.56 18.22
C PHE A 232 34.70 -11.51 17.53
N GLY A 233 34.20 -10.84 16.48
CA GLY A 233 34.87 -9.81 15.67
C GLY A 233 33.91 -9.29 14.57
N ASN A 234 34.44 -8.82 13.43
CA ASN A 234 33.63 -8.30 12.30
C ASN A 234 32.96 -9.42 11.44
N GLY A 235 32.55 -10.52 12.06
CA GLY A 235 32.15 -11.76 11.37
C GLY A 235 30.93 -11.68 10.43
N CYS A 236 30.09 -10.65 10.56
CA CYS A 236 28.97 -10.33 9.65
C CYS A 236 29.17 -9.00 8.89
N SER A 237 30.35 -8.39 8.95
CA SER A 237 30.63 -7.12 8.29
C SER A 237 32.05 -7.14 7.75
N ASP A 238 32.16 -7.41 6.45
CA ASP A 238 33.43 -7.24 5.76
C ASP A 238 33.49 -5.79 5.27
N GLY A 239 34.52 -5.07 5.69
CA GLY A 239 34.79 -3.74 5.13
C GLY A 239 35.00 -3.84 3.61
N MET A 240 34.76 -2.75 2.88
CA MET A 240 34.89 -2.77 1.42
C MET A 240 36.35 -2.91 0.93
N SER A 241 37.34 -2.61 1.77
CA SER A 241 38.77 -2.73 1.43
C SER A 241 39.28 -4.15 1.60
N GLU A 242 40.13 -4.62 0.67
CA GLU A 242 40.78 -5.93 0.79
C GLU A 242 41.73 -6.03 1.99
N THR A 243 42.45 -4.95 2.27
CA THR A 243 43.37 -4.88 3.41
C THR A 243 42.64 -4.51 4.69
N ASN A 244 42.91 -5.25 5.76
CA ASN A 244 42.54 -4.85 7.12
C ASN A 244 43.80 -4.79 8.01
N ILE A 245 43.77 -3.90 9.01
CA ILE A 245 44.89 -3.63 9.92
C ILE A 245 45.21 -4.86 10.81
N PHE A 246 44.23 -5.76 10.95
CA PHE A 246 44.30 -6.92 11.85
C PHE A 246 44.77 -8.20 11.16
N ASN A 247 45.17 -8.13 9.88
CA ASN A 247 45.61 -9.26 9.05
C ASN A 247 44.68 -10.48 9.10
N VAL A 248 43.37 -10.23 9.14
CA VAL A 248 42.32 -11.27 9.12
C VAL A 248 42.05 -11.67 7.67
N PRO A 249 41.96 -12.96 7.32
CA PRO A 249 41.62 -13.37 5.95
C PRO A 249 40.25 -12.83 5.55
N LYS A 250 40.15 -12.23 4.34
CA LYS A 250 38.87 -11.76 3.77
C LYS A 250 38.02 -12.97 3.37
N LYS A 251 36.72 -12.94 3.70
CA LYS A 251 35.79 -13.96 3.20
C LYS A 251 35.42 -13.65 1.75
N HIS A 252 35.08 -14.69 1.00
CA HIS A 252 34.84 -14.62 -0.43
C HIS A 252 33.47 -13.96 -0.68
N ASN A 253 33.44 -12.83 -1.39
CA ASN A 253 32.18 -12.29 -1.91
C ASN A 253 31.91 -12.92 -3.28
N ILE A 254 30.67 -13.35 -3.52
CA ILE A 254 30.21 -13.73 -4.86
C ILE A 254 30.25 -12.46 -5.73
N PRO A 255 30.85 -12.48 -6.93
CA PRO A 255 30.83 -11.33 -7.82
C PRO A 255 29.40 -10.98 -8.23
N ASP A 256 29.12 -9.69 -8.31
CA ASP A 256 27.85 -9.11 -8.74
C ASP A 256 27.46 -9.68 -10.14
N PRO A 257 26.28 -10.31 -10.29
CA PRO A 257 25.84 -10.83 -11.58
C PRO A 257 25.62 -9.74 -12.64
N ALA A 258 25.58 -8.45 -12.26
CA ALA A 258 25.53 -7.33 -13.21
C ALA A 258 26.89 -6.98 -13.86
N GLY A 259 27.96 -7.72 -13.53
CA GLY A 259 29.32 -7.47 -14.00
C GLY A 259 29.87 -8.46 -15.05
N ALA A 260 29.02 -9.23 -15.74
CA ALA A 260 29.42 -10.16 -16.81
C ALA A 260 28.60 -9.96 -18.09
#